data_AF-A0A380BBS7-F1
#
_entry.id   AF-A0A380BBS7-F1
#
_cell.length_a   1.000
_cell.length_b   1.000
_cell.length_c   1.000
_cell.angle_alpha   90.00
_cell.angle_beta   90.00
_cell.angle_gamma   90.00
#
_symmetry.space_group_name_H-M   'P 1'
#
loop_
_entity.id
_entity.type
_entity.pdbx_description
1 polymer ?
#
loop_
_entity_poly.entity_id
_entity_poly.type
_entity_poly.pdbx_seq_one_letter_code
_entity_poly.pdbx_strand_id
1 'polypeptide(L)'
;MQQTKDNLSYKLVYSLGEHPYLGYLIEPHIVFLNANGSYSLKYKRVFSNTVDEFADKLDETDYKLIKLLDETEQTHVIKRYHKKAVRPIDFFAKIFDKKLYDYIRPKLDNKLLKVLDLIGDKPLFLMSKDGYPAEQQLHIAPLPASVLFHFRRSEEETRYFPTIKYDDNRIEFMFKDAQVVINEQAWLLLGNTLYHFDQAVEGKKLSPFLNKRYISVPRGTEKKYFETFVCGLIEKYHVYAEGFDIKTYQHEATPIIKLVHLNTGSQLQLLFQYGPYLFESGGEHRVTVRMTYDESEDLYTFHRIKRSLIWEEKQFALLEKLGLEKIDKLFSNLIPNEHNGGETNTLEWLSRHQEQLLESGFQVIQEESAKRYFIGKTVLDIAVEEDNDWFDVKAVARFGPYEIPFIQLRNNILNNIREFVLPNGEIAIIPEEWFAQYQHLFHFSSTKNELKLNKVHIGVLNDISEHTSLTFTRKLEKTC
;
A
#
# COMPACT_ATOMS: atom_id res chain seq x y z
N MET A 1 -21.06 67.88 6.22
CA MET A 1 -19.64 67.65 5.87
C MET A 1 -19.62 66.60 4.78
N GLN A 2 -19.41 67.02 3.53
CA GLN A 2 -19.21 66.11 2.40
C GLN A 2 -17.87 65.38 2.61
N GLN A 3 -17.92 64.06 2.79
CA GLN A 3 -16.74 63.22 2.58
C GLN A 3 -16.52 63.14 1.08
N THR A 4 -15.56 63.91 0.57
CA THR A 4 -14.91 63.65 -0.71
C THR A 4 -14.37 62.23 -0.65
N LYS A 5 -15.06 61.27 -1.29
CA LYS A 5 -14.47 59.99 -1.66
C LYS A 5 -13.39 60.32 -2.70
N ASP A 6 -12.16 60.51 -2.23
CA ASP A 6 -10.99 60.39 -3.09
C ASP A 6 -11.08 59.00 -3.73
N ASN A 7 -11.49 58.98 -5.00
CA ASN A 7 -11.70 57.76 -5.77
C ASN A 7 -10.32 57.26 -6.25
N LEU A 8 -9.43 56.98 -5.29
CA LEU A 8 -8.10 56.46 -5.53
C LEU A 8 -8.27 55.06 -6.11
N SER A 9 -7.79 54.84 -7.34
CA SER A 9 -7.74 53.50 -7.92
C SER A 9 -6.84 52.61 -7.06
N TYR A 10 -7.20 51.34 -6.92
CA TYR A 10 -6.45 50.37 -6.12
C TYR A 10 -6.53 48.97 -6.72
N LYS A 11 -5.68 48.07 -6.26
CA LYS A 11 -5.71 46.64 -6.60
C LYS A 11 -5.48 45.79 -5.36
N LEU A 12 -6.14 44.63 -5.31
CA LEU A 12 -5.76 43.56 -4.40
C LEU A 12 -4.52 42.86 -4.95
N VAL A 13 -3.52 42.69 -4.09
CA VAL A 13 -2.33 41.88 -4.35
C VAL A 13 -2.13 40.88 -3.22
N TYR A 14 -1.56 39.73 -3.55
CA TYR A 14 -1.11 38.74 -2.58
C TYR A 14 0.39 38.87 -2.45
N SER A 15 0.89 39.02 -1.23
CA SER A 15 2.31 39.28 -0.98
C SER A 15 2.93 38.16 -0.17
N LEU A 16 3.94 37.50 -0.73
CA LEU A 16 4.77 36.52 -0.05
C LEU A 16 5.79 37.25 0.81
N GLY A 17 5.72 37.06 2.13
CA GLY A 17 6.62 37.68 3.08
C GLY A 17 7.15 36.70 4.11
N GLU A 18 8.37 36.92 4.60
CA GLU A 18 8.98 36.09 5.63
C GLU A 18 8.62 36.58 7.04
N HIS A 19 7.82 35.80 7.77
CA HIS A 19 7.55 36.06 9.18
C HIS A 19 8.71 35.51 10.04
N PRO A 20 9.27 36.30 10.99
CA PRO A 20 10.47 35.92 11.75
C PRO A 20 10.39 34.57 12.49
N TYR A 21 9.19 34.13 12.83
CA TYR A 21 8.94 32.87 13.57
C TYR A 21 8.17 31.81 12.79
N LEU A 22 7.37 32.23 11.81
CA LEU A 22 6.47 31.34 11.08
C LEU A 22 7.03 30.99 9.70
N GLY A 23 8.10 31.65 9.28
CA GLY A 23 8.70 31.59 7.95
C GLY A 23 7.81 32.27 6.90
N TYR A 24 7.97 31.89 5.64
CA TYR A 24 7.19 32.48 4.55
C TYR A 24 5.67 32.27 4.71
N LEU A 25 4.91 33.36 4.53
CA LEU A 25 3.45 33.43 4.53
C LEU A 25 2.98 34.32 3.37
N ILE A 26 1.73 34.17 2.95
CA ILE A 26 1.10 35.04 1.95
C ILE A 26 0.13 35.98 2.66
N GLU A 27 0.13 37.25 2.28
CA GLU A 27 -0.69 38.28 2.91
C GLU A 27 -1.47 39.10 1.87
N PRO A 28 -2.81 39.23 1.99
CA PRO A 28 -3.60 40.01 1.06
C PRO A 28 -3.54 41.51 1.40
N HIS A 29 -3.23 42.32 0.40
CA HIS A 29 -3.05 43.76 0.54
C HIS A 29 -3.78 44.53 -0.56
N ILE A 30 -4.47 45.60 -0.17
CA ILE A 30 -4.91 46.62 -1.11
C ILE A 30 -3.76 47.60 -1.30
N VAL A 31 -3.30 47.76 -2.54
CA VAL A 31 -2.28 48.73 -2.92
C VAL A 31 -2.92 49.79 -3.81
N PHE A 32 -2.83 51.05 -3.40
CA PHE A 32 -3.36 52.16 -4.18
C PHE A 32 -2.45 52.43 -5.39
N LEU A 33 -3.04 52.84 -6.50
CA LEU A 33 -2.32 53.11 -7.75
C LEU A 33 -2.00 54.60 -7.88
N ASN A 34 -0.84 54.89 -8.45
CA ASN A 34 -0.49 56.22 -8.92
C ASN A 34 -1.31 56.60 -10.17
N ALA A 35 -1.28 57.87 -10.57
CA ALA A 35 -2.02 58.36 -11.74
C ALA A 35 -1.65 57.65 -13.05
N ASN A 36 -0.44 57.09 -13.15
CA ASN A 36 0.04 56.31 -14.29
C ASN A 36 -0.31 54.81 -14.22
N GLY A 37 -1.05 54.37 -13.19
CA GLY A 37 -1.45 52.98 -12.98
C GLY A 37 -0.42 52.08 -12.28
N SER A 38 0.76 52.59 -11.92
CA SER A 38 1.74 51.83 -11.15
C SER A 38 1.34 51.73 -9.67
N TYR A 39 1.84 50.72 -8.96
CA TYR A 39 1.63 50.57 -7.53
C TYR A 39 2.29 51.72 -6.75
N SER A 40 1.55 52.33 -5.83
CA SER A 40 2.06 53.37 -4.92
C SER A 40 2.60 52.74 -3.63
N LEU A 41 3.23 53.56 -2.78
CA LEU A 41 3.65 53.19 -1.43
C LEU A 41 2.49 53.23 -0.40
N LYS A 42 1.27 53.63 -0.81
CA LYS A 42 0.10 53.59 0.05
C LYS A 42 -0.56 52.21 -0.09
N TYR A 43 -0.64 51.47 1.01
CA TYR A 43 -1.25 50.14 1.04
C TYR A 43 -1.95 49.87 2.38
N LYS A 44 -2.87 48.90 2.38
CA LYS A 44 -3.60 48.42 3.56
C LYS A 44 -3.71 46.90 3.49
N ARG A 45 -3.26 46.19 4.52
CA ARG A 45 -3.55 44.76 4.68
C ARG A 45 -5.05 44.58 4.94
N VAL A 46 -5.66 43.59 4.30
CA VAL A 46 -7.09 43.30 4.43
C VAL A 46 -7.33 41.93 5.04
N PHE A 47 -8.52 41.76 5.62
CA PHE A 47 -8.96 40.54 6.29
C PHE A 47 -10.43 40.30 5.94
N SER A 48 -10.97 39.10 6.17
CA SER A 48 -12.36 38.78 5.78
C SER A 48 -13.41 39.73 6.39
N ASN A 49 -13.12 40.31 7.56
CA ASN A 49 -14.02 41.25 8.25
C ASN A 49 -13.88 42.72 7.80
N THR A 50 -12.90 43.04 6.96
CA THR A 50 -12.62 44.42 6.51
C THR A 50 -12.58 44.56 4.99
N VAL A 51 -12.54 43.44 4.26
CA VAL A 51 -12.36 43.45 2.81
C VAL A 51 -13.59 43.98 2.05
N ASP A 52 -14.78 43.94 2.65
CA ASP A 52 -16.01 44.44 2.01
C ASP A 52 -15.99 45.93 1.68
N GLU A 53 -15.09 46.72 2.28
CA GLU A 53 -14.80 48.10 1.88
C GLU A 53 -14.33 48.21 0.41
N PHE A 54 -13.86 47.10 -0.18
CA PHE A 54 -13.23 47.01 -1.50
C PHE A 54 -13.97 46.04 -2.45
N ALA A 55 -15.25 45.74 -2.16
CA ALA A 55 -16.08 44.76 -2.88
C ALA A 55 -16.12 44.94 -4.41
N ASP A 56 -15.97 46.17 -4.91
CA ASP A 56 -16.04 46.45 -6.36
C ASP A 56 -14.85 45.92 -7.17
N LYS A 57 -13.78 45.45 -6.50
CA LYS A 57 -12.58 44.88 -7.13
C LYS A 57 -12.28 43.44 -6.71
N LEU A 58 -13.24 42.75 -6.08
CA LEU A 58 -13.09 41.41 -5.54
C LEU A 58 -14.02 40.42 -6.23
N ASP A 59 -13.53 39.21 -6.46
CA ASP A 59 -14.33 38.07 -6.90
C ASP A 59 -14.49 37.03 -5.78
N GLU A 60 -15.32 36.00 -6.02
CA GLU A 60 -15.54 34.93 -5.04
C GLU A 60 -14.26 34.19 -4.63
N THR A 61 -13.29 34.07 -5.55
CA THR A 61 -12.00 33.44 -5.26
C THR A 61 -11.19 34.33 -4.31
N ASP A 62 -11.23 35.66 -4.45
CA ASP A 62 -10.58 36.58 -3.50
C ASP A 62 -11.11 36.40 -2.08
N TYR A 63 -12.43 36.33 -1.92
CA TYR A 63 -13.07 36.08 -0.63
C TYR A 63 -12.64 34.74 -0.01
N LYS A 64 -12.54 33.69 -0.81
CA LYS A 64 -12.06 32.37 -0.35
C LYS A 64 -10.59 32.43 0.07
N LEU A 65 -9.74 33.06 -0.73
CA LEU A 65 -8.31 33.21 -0.46
C LEU A 65 -8.07 34.01 0.81
N ILE A 66 -8.72 35.17 0.97
CA ILE A 66 -8.57 36.03 2.16
C ILE A 66 -9.00 35.26 3.42
N LYS A 67 -10.12 34.53 3.36
CA LYS A 67 -10.57 33.69 4.47
C LYS A 67 -9.57 32.58 4.85
N LEU A 68 -8.91 31.98 3.87
CA LEU A 68 -7.83 31.01 4.14
C LEU A 68 -6.61 31.69 4.78
N LEU A 69 -6.25 32.88 4.32
CA LEU A 69 -5.08 33.63 4.79
C LEU A 69 -5.28 34.22 6.20
N ASP A 70 -6.51 34.54 6.58
CA ASP A 70 -6.85 34.92 7.98
C ASP A 70 -6.42 33.84 8.98
N GLU A 71 -6.48 32.55 8.61
CA GLU A 71 -6.06 31.45 9.49
C GLU A 71 -4.53 31.36 9.65
N THR A 72 -3.76 32.01 8.77
CA THR A 72 -2.30 32.04 8.80
C THR A 72 -1.74 33.28 9.51
N GLU A 73 -2.60 34.25 9.83
CA GLU A 73 -2.22 35.48 10.52
C GLU A 73 -1.82 35.18 11.98
N GLN A 74 -0.81 35.91 12.48
CA GLN A 74 -0.19 35.64 13.78
C GLN A 74 -1.19 35.65 14.95
N THR A 75 -2.13 36.59 14.99
CA THR A 75 -3.15 36.70 16.05
C THR A 75 -4.12 35.53 16.01
N HIS A 76 -4.51 35.08 14.81
CA HIS A 76 -5.28 33.84 14.65
C HIS A 76 -4.51 32.63 15.16
N VAL A 77 -3.24 32.49 14.77
CA VAL A 77 -2.35 31.40 15.22
C VAL A 77 -2.23 31.40 16.75
N ILE A 78 -1.95 32.56 17.36
CA ILE A 78 -1.86 32.71 18.81
C ILE A 78 -3.16 32.28 19.47
N LYS A 79 -4.31 32.81 19.03
CA LYS A 79 -5.62 32.48 19.60
C LYS A 79 -5.95 30.98 19.52
N ARG A 80 -5.54 30.34 18.42
CA ARG A 80 -5.80 28.91 18.19
C ARG A 80 -4.98 28.00 19.09
N TYR A 81 -3.72 28.35 19.35
CA TYR A 81 -2.77 27.48 20.08
C TYR A 81 -2.45 27.96 21.50
N HIS A 82 -2.90 29.16 21.88
CA HIS A 82 -2.74 29.72 23.20
C HIS A 82 -4.02 30.44 23.66
N LYS A 83 -4.70 29.85 24.66
CA LYS A 83 -6.01 30.34 25.11
C LYS A 83 -5.96 31.62 25.92
N LYS A 84 -4.84 31.93 26.59
CA LYS A 84 -4.71 33.13 27.41
C LYS A 84 -4.31 34.32 26.54
N ALA A 85 -4.77 35.52 26.88
CA ALA A 85 -4.36 36.72 26.17
C ALA A 85 -2.85 36.94 26.36
N VAL A 86 -2.14 37.14 25.25
CA VAL A 86 -0.69 37.36 25.22
C VAL A 86 -0.35 38.27 24.04
N ARG A 87 0.66 39.13 24.19
CA ARG A 87 1.15 39.95 23.08
C ARG A 87 1.92 39.06 22.09
N PRO A 88 1.85 39.31 20.77
CA PRO A 88 2.56 38.48 19.79
C PRO A 88 4.06 38.31 20.09
N ILE A 89 4.73 39.40 20.48
CA ILE A 89 6.16 39.36 20.82
C ILE A 89 6.45 38.44 22.01
N ASP A 90 5.60 38.44 23.04
CA ASP A 90 5.77 37.58 24.21
C ASP A 90 5.47 36.11 23.88
N PHE A 91 4.46 35.86 23.04
CA PHE A 91 4.14 34.50 22.59
C PHE A 91 5.31 33.90 21.82
N PHE A 92 5.80 34.61 20.80
CA PHE A 92 6.85 34.09 19.95
C PHE A 92 8.21 33.99 20.66
N ALA A 93 8.54 34.94 21.54
CA ALA A 93 9.82 34.92 22.25
C ALA A 93 9.87 33.95 23.44
N LYS A 94 8.74 33.70 24.12
CA LYS A 94 8.74 32.96 25.40
C LYS A 94 7.99 31.63 25.38
N ILE A 95 7.05 31.45 24.45
CA ILE A 95 6.14 30.29 24.42
C ILE A 95 6.35 29.44 23.16
N PHE A 96 6.63 30.07 22.02
CA PHE A 96 6.75 29.42 20.74
C PHE A 96 8.10 28.72 20.58
N ASP A 97 8.16 27.49 21.09
CA ASP A 97 9.34 26.63 21.00
C ASP A 97 9.37 25.80 19.70
N LYS A 98 10.45 25.02 19.54
CA LYS A 98 10.62 24.14 18.38
C LYS A 98 9.49 23.11 18.25
N LYS A 99 8.99 22.56 19.37
CA LYS A 99 7.90 21.56 19.33
C LYS A 99 6.62 22.18 18.79
N LEU A 100 6.31 23.41 19.22
CA LEU A 100 5.13 24.12 18.74
C LEU A 100 5.29 24.55 17.28
N TYR A 101 6.48 24.97 16.87
CA TYR A 101 6.80 25.23 15.46
C TYR A 101 6.60 23.98 14.60
N ASP A 102 7.20 22.85 14.97
CA ASP A 102 7.09 21.58 14.22
C ASP A 102 5.63 21.08 14.13
N TYR A 103 4.77 21.46 15.08
CA TYR A 103 3.34 21.13 15.07
C TYR A 103 2.49 22.11 14.24
N ILE A 104 2.80 23.40 14.26
CA ILE A 104 2.02 24.46 13.59
C ILE A 104 2.44 24.60 12.12
N ARG A 105 3.73 24.57 11.83
CA ARG A 105 4.27 24.84 10.48
C ARG A 105 3.65 23.95 9.38
N PRO A 106 3.49 22.62 9.56
CA PRO A 106 2.80 21.78 8.58
C PRO A 106 1.37 22.23 8.26
N LYS A 107 0.65 22.77 9.25
CA LYS A 107 -0.73 23.24 9.06
C LYS A 107 -0.77 24.53 8.28
N LEU A 108 0.21 25.41 8.48
CA LEU A 108 0.37 26.63 7.69
C LEU A 108 0.75 26.28 6.25
N ASP A 109 1.71 25.37 6.05
CA ASP A 109 2.08 24.87 4.73
C ASP A 109 0.86 24.34 3.97
N ASN A 110 0.03 23.50 4.61
CA ASN A 110 -1.21 23.00 4.00
C ASN A 110 -2.23 24.09 3.65
N LYS A 111 -2.24 25.22 4.36
CA LYS A 111 -3.08 26.38 4.00
C LYS A 111 -2.49 27.14 2.82
N LEU A 112 -1.17 27.33 2.80
CA LEU A 112 -0.48 27.99 1.70
C LEU A 112 -0.57 27.18 0.39
N LEU A 113 -0.48 25.85 0.46
CA LEU A 113 -0.71 24.97 -0.71
C LEU A 113 -2.10 25.21 -1.30
N LYS A 114 -3.15 25.20 -0.46
CA LYS A 114 -4.53 25.49 -0.91
C LYS A 114 -4.68 26.89 -1.51
N VAL A 115 -3.96 27.87 -0.98
CA VAL A 115 -3.96 29.24 -1.52
C VAL A 115 -3.32 29.25 -2.90
N LEU A 116 -2.15 28.63 -3.06
CA LEU A 116 -1.42 28.57 -4.33
C LEU A 116 -2.16 27.76 -5.39
N ASP A 117 -2.91 26.73 -5.01
CA ASP A 117 -3.78 25.98 -5.93
C ASP A 117 -4.96 26.83 -6.43
N LEU A 118 -5.41 27.81 -5.65
CA LEU A 118 -6.58 28.65 -5.96
C LEU A 118 -6.22 30.02 -6.55
N ILE A 119 -4.98 30.48 -6.40
CA ILE A 119 -4.59 31.86 -6.71
C ILE A 119 -4.67 32.18 -8.21
N GLY A 120 -4.43 31.19 -9.08
CA GLY A 120 -4.46 31.37 -10.54
C GLY A 120 -3.54 32.52 -10.99
N ASP A 121 -4.06 33.40 -11.85
CA ASP A 121 -3.34 34.56 -12.39
C ASP A 121 -3.44 35.82 -11.50
N LYS A 122 -3.92 35.70 -10.26
CA LYS A 122 -4.06 36.85 -9.37
C LYS A 122 -2.67 37.46 -9.05
N PRO A 123 -2.57 38.79 -8.84
CA PRO A 123 -1.27 39.44 -8.67
C PRO A 123 -0.55 38.96 -7.41
N LEU A 124 0.55 38.22 -7.60
CA LEU A 124 1.40 37.69 -6.54
C LEU A 124 2.75 38.43 -6.54
N PHE A 125 3.21 38.85 -5.37
CA PHE A 125 4.43 39.62 -5.19
C PHE A 125 5.28 39.06 -4.06
N LEU A 126 6.57 39.39 -4.07
CA LEU A 126 7.47 39.27 -2.94
C LEU A 126 7.40 40.59 -2.15
N MET A 127 7.30 40.48 -0.83
CA MET A 127 7.32 41.62 0.08
C MET A 127 8.74 42.15 0.25
N SER A 128 8.91 43.47 0.34
CA SER A 128 10.19 44.07 0.71
C SER A 128 10.53 43.80 2.18
N LYS A 129 11.79 43.97 2.55
CA LYS A 129 12.24 43.86 3.95
C LYS A 129 11.57 44.87 4.88
N ASP A 130 11.16 46.01 4.34
CA ASP A 130 10.47 47.07 5.08
C ASP A 130 8.94 46.87 5.11
N GLY A 131 8.44 45.77 4.54
CA GLY A 131 7.03 45.40 4.57
C GLY A 131 6.20 45.96 3.41
N TYR A 132 6.81 46.45 2.33
CA TYR A 132 6.08 46.89 1.14
C TYR A 132 5.57 45.67 0.35
N PRO A 133 4.24 45.52 0.13
CA PRO A 133 3.67 44.26 -0.37
C PRO A 133 3.73 44.06 -1.90
N ALA A 134 4.27 45.02 -2.66
CA ALA A 134 4.31 44.95 -4.12
C ALA A 134 5.72 45.25 -4.68
N GLU A 135 6.76 44.79 -3.99
CA GLU A 135 8.17 45.05 -4.34
C GLU A 135 8.57 44.39 -5.67
N GLN A 136 8.39 43.06 -5.75
CA GLN A 136 8.79 42.29 -6.93
C GLN A 136 7.67 41.33 -7.32
N GLN A 137 7.17 41.44 -8.54
CA GLN A 137 6.15 40.52 -9.03
C GLN A 137 6.72 39.09 -9.13
N LEU A 138 5.95 38.13 -8.65
CA LEU A 138 6.27 36.71 -8.72
C LEU A 138 5.45 36.01 -9.80
N HIS A 139 6.04 34.96 -10.36
CA HIS A 139 5.38 34.06 -11.31
C HIS A 139 5.42 32.64 -10.77
N ILE A 140 4.30 31.94 -10.82
CA ILE A 140 4.26 30.50 -10.55
C ILE A 140 4.68 29.80 -11.84
N ALA A 141 5.63 28.87 -11.74
CA ALA A 141 6.03 28.05 -12.87
C ALA A 141 4.81 27.26 -13.39
N PRO A 142 4.46 27.34 -14.68
CA PRO A 142 3.27 26.67 -15.22
C PRO A 142 3.38 25.14 -15.23
N LEU A 143 4.60 24.61 -15.24
CA LEU A 143 4.88 23.18 -15.22
C LEU A 143 5.59 22.78 -13.93
N PRO A 144 5.39 21.56 -13.43
CA PRO A 144 6.17 21.06 -12.31
C PRO A 144 7.64 20.86 -12.72
N ALA A 145 8.56 21.21 -11.81
CA ALA A 145 9.95 20.80 -11.88
C ALA A 145 10.11 19.35 -11.38
N SER A 146 11.17 18.67 -11.81
CA SER A 146 11.54 17.34 -11.31
C SER A 146 12.80 17.41 -10.44
N VAL A 147 12.86 16.54 -9.42
CA VAL A 147 14.01 16.38 -8.54
C VAL A 147 14.64 15.01 -8.73
N LEU A 148 15.96 14.98 -8.89
CA LEU A 148 16.76 13.75 -8.87
C LEU A 148 17.78 13.85 -7.74
N PHE A 149 17.74 12.88 -6.83
CA PHE A 149 18.71 12.77 -5.74
C PHE A 149 19.90 11.91 -6.17
N HIS A 150 21.11 12.44 -6.03
CA HIS A 150 22.34 11.76 -6.42
C HIS A 150 23.10 11.29 -5.19
N PHE A 151 23.58 10.05 -5.25
CA PHE A 151 24.60 9.54 -4.35
C PHE A 151 25.83 9.13 -5.16
N ARG A 152 27.01 9.57 -4.72
CA ARG A 152 28.29 9.16 -5.28
C ARG A 152 29.18 8.68 -4.15
N ARG A 153 29.37 7.37 -4.06
CA ARG A 153 30.21 6.70 -3.06
C ARG A 153 31.62 6.51 -3.64
N SER A 154 32.62 6.95 -2.88
CA SER A 154 34.04 6.71 -3.13
C SER A 154 34.66 5.97 -1.95
N GLU A 155 35.97 5.71 -2.03
CA GLU A 155 36.75 5.12 -0.93
C GLU A 155 36.75 6.00 0.34
N GLU A 156 36.58 7.31 0.19
CA GLU A 156 36.66 8.26 1.31
C GLU A 156 35.30 8.62 1.91
N GLU A 157 34.27 8.83 1.07
CA GLU A 157 32.98 9.34 1.49
C GLU A 157 31.86 9.00 0.51
N THR A 158 30.62 9.08 0.97
CA THR A 158 29.46 9.17 0.09
C THR A 158 28.97 10.62 0.01
N ARG A 159 28.92 11.16 -1.20
CA ARG A 159 28.36 12.50 -1.49
C ARG A 159 26.89 12.38 -1.87
N TYR A 160 26.03 13.10 -1.15
CA TYR A 160 24.59 13.20 -1.40
C TYR A 160 24.22 14.62 -1.85
N PHE A 161 23.50 14.78 -2.97
CA PHE A 161 23.01 16.08 -3.44
C PHE A 161 21.82 15.96 -4.41
N PRO A 162 20.88 16.92 -4.44
CA PRO A 162 19.81 16.96 -5.43
C PRO A 162 20.21 17.76 -6.68
N THR A 163 19.58 17.42 -7.80
CA THR A 163 19.50 18.27 -8.99
C THR A 163 18.04 18.52 -9.33
N ILE A 164 17.74 19.75 -9.76
CA ILE A 164 16.39 20.14 -10.17
C ILE A 164 16.40 20.41 -11.67
N LYS A 165 15.41 19.88 -12.39
CA LYS A 165 15.14 20.22 -13.78
C LYS A 165 13.77 20.86 -13.92
N TYR A 166 13.69 21.88 -14.76
CA TYR A 166 12.45 22.53 -15.16
C TYR A 166 12.44 22.61 -16.69
N ASP A 167 11.39 22.08 -17.33
CA ASP A 167 11.29 22.00 -18.79
C ASP A 167 12.55 21.41 -19.44
N ASP A 168 12.94 20.22 -18.96
CA ASP A 168 14.17 19.47 -19.30
C ASP A 168 15.52 20.16 -19.05
N ASN A 169 15.51 21.44 -18.66
CA ASN A 169 16.68 22.23 -18.37
C ASN A 169 17.04 22.18 -16.89
N ARG A 170 18.32 21.97 -16.58
CA ARG A 170 18.79 22.00 -15.19
C ARG A 170 18.75 23.44 -14.67
N ILE A 171 18.12 23.65 -13.52
CA ILE A 171 18.15 24.96 -12.84
C ILE A 171 19.28 25.00 -11.80
N GLU A 172 20.04 26.09 -11.82
CA GLU A 172 21.05 26.38 -10.79
C GLU A 172 20.39 27.13 -9.64
N PHE A 173 20.08 26.43 -8.55
CA PHE A 173 19.45 27.02 -7.36
C PHE A 173 20.43 27.23 -6.20
N MET A 174 21.54 26.47 -6.18
CA MET A 174 22.54 26.54 -5.10
C MET A 174 23.30 27.86 -5.17
N PHE A 175 23.43 28.56 -4.05
CA PHE A 175 24.11 29.86 -3.94
C PHE A 175 23.51 30.95 -4.86
N LYS A 176 22.22 30.85 -5.16
CA LYS A 176 21.46 31.81 -5.99
C LYS A 176 20.30 32.43 -5.22
N ASP A 177 20.46 32.58 -3.91
CA ASP A 177 19.44 33.10 -2.98
C ASP A 177 18.09 32.38 -3.06
N ALA A 178 18.08 31.13 -3.50
CA ALA A 178 16.88 30.31 -3.56
C ALA A 178 16.30 30.09 -2.16
N GLN A 179 14.98 30.09 -2.05
CA GLN A 179 14.26 29.95 -0.77
C GLN A 179 13.23 28.85 -0.84
N VAL A 180 13.23 27.94 0.13
CA VAL A 180 12.14 26.97 0.30
C VAL A 180 11.00 27.65 1.04
N VAL A 181 9.93 27.94 0.31
CA VAL A 181 8.74 28.67 0.79
C VAL A 181 7.82 27.75 1.59
N ILE A 182 7.62 26.51 1.11
CA ILE A 182 6.77 25.48 1.74
C ILE A 182 7.60 24.21 1.93
N ASN A 183 7.46 23.54 3.08
CA ASN A 183 8.22 22.32 3.42
C ASN A 183 7.43 21.03 3.23
N GLU A 184 6.13 20.98 3.55
CA GLU A 184 5.31 19.76 3.39
C GLU A 184 5.35 19.21 1.95
N GLN A 185 5.14 20.11 0.98
CA GLN A 185 5.38 19.88 -0.43
C GLN A 185 6.18 21.09 -0.92
N ALA A 186 7.39 20.84 -1.41
CA ALA A 186 8.36 21.89 -1.68
C ALA A 186 7.80 22.90 -2.68
N TRP A 187 7.91 24.18 -2.32
CA TRP A 187 7.80 25.29 -3.24
C TRP A 187 9.09 26.08 -3.12
N LEU A 188 9.80 26.25 -4.24
CA LEU A 188 11.11 26.89 -4.29
C LEU A 188 11.00 28.23 -5.00
N LEU A 189 11.27 29.32 -4.30
CA LEU A 189 11.45 30.64 -4.90
C LEU A 189 12.89 30.76 -5.40
N LEU A 190 13.05 31.06 -6.69
CA LEU A 190 14.35 31.36 -7.30
C LEU A 190 14.19 32.57 -8.23
N GLY A 191 14.88 33.67 -7.90
CA GLY A 191 14.67 34.96 -8.57
C GLY A 191 13.25 35.47 -8.34
N ASN A 192 12.45 35.54 -9.40
CA ASN A 192 11.03 35.93 -9.36
C ASN A 192 10.08 34.76 -9.66
N THR A 193 10.57 33.52 -9.69
CA THR A 193 9.76 32.35 -10.06
C THR A 193 9.60 31.41 -8.88
N LEU A 194 8.36 30.98 -8.64
CA LEU A 194 7.98 29.94 -7.69
C LEU A 194 7.85 28.61 -8.42
N TYR A 195 8.76 27.69 -8.15
CA TYR A 195 8.75 26.34 -8.69
C TYR A 195 8.02 25.39 -7.74
N HIS A 196 7.08 24.62 -8.29
CA HIS A 196 6.48 23.44 -7.65
C HIS A 196 7.02 22.16 -8.31
N PHE A 197 6.80 21.00 -7.70
CA PHE A 197 7.42 19.73 -8.14
C PHE A 197 6.40 18.66 -8.54
N ASP A 198 6.84 17.73 -9.40
CA ASP A 198 6.06 16.59 -9.90
C ASP A 198 5.88 15.48 -8.84
N GLN A 199 6.81 15.41 -7.89
CA GLN A 199 6.74 14.59 -6.69
C GLN A 199 6.46 15.47 -5.48
N ALA A 200 5.79 14.92 -4.46
CA ALA A 200 5.61 15.57 -3.16
C ALA A 200 6.93 15.58 -2.36
N VAL A 201 7.92 16.32 -2.87
CA VAL A 201 9.24 16.45 -2.26
C VAL A 201 9.14 17.31 -1.01
N GLU A 202 9.63 16.79 0.11
CA GLU A 202 9.73 17.57 1.34
C GLU A 202 10.81 18.66 1.19
N GLY A 203 10.45 19.93 1.41
CA GLY A 203 11.34 21.08 1.26
C GLY A 203 12.61 20.98 2.11
N LYS A 204 12.52 20.35 3.30
CA LYS A 204 13.66 20.07 4.18
C LYS A 204 14.76 19.22 3.52
N LYS A 205 14.46 18.48 2.45
CA LYS A 205 15.45 17.72 1.67
C LYS A 205 16.23 18.60 0.68
N LEU A 206 15.69 19.77 0.32
CA LEU A 206 16.33 20.76 -0.56
C LEU A 206 17.03 21.86 0.25
N SER A 207 16.49 22.26 1.41
CA SER A 207 17.01 23.36 2.23
C SER A 207 18.52 23.31 2.52
N PRO A 208 19.14 22.15 2.84
CA PRO A 208 20.58 22.09 3.07
C PRO A 208 21.41 22.52 1.84
N PHE A 209 20.85 22.36 0.64
CA PHE A 209 21.56 22.56 -0.62
C PHE A 209 21.41 23.96 -1.19
N LEU A 210 20.58 24.81 -0.58
CA LEU A 210 20.50 26.23 -0.94
C LEU A 210 21.87 26.91 -0.82
N ASN A 211 22.65 26.52 0.19
CA ASN A 211 23.98 27.08 0.49
C ASN A 211 25.07 26.00 0.62
N LYS A 212 24.84 24.80 0.10
CA LYS A 212 25.80 23.68 0.16
C LYS A 212 25.72 22.85 -1.12
N ARG A 213 26.86 22.47 -1.70
CA ARG A 213 26.89 21.68 -2.94
C ARG A 213 26.46 20.22 -2.73
N TYR A 214 26.91 19.62 -1.62
CA TYR A 214 26.60 18.23 -1.27
C TYR A 214 26.73 18.02 0.24
N ILE A 215 26.11 16.95 0.74
CA ILE A 215 26.35 16.41 2.08
C ILE A 215 27.38 15.28 1.94
N SER A 216 28.45 15.37 2.72
CA SER A 216 29.45 14.30 2.86
C SER A 216 29.03 13.37 3.98
N VAL A 217 29.06 12.07 3.71
CA VAL A 217 28.81 10.99 4.67
C VAL A 217 30.06 10.13 4.76
N PRO A 218 30.79 10.15 5.90
CA PRO A 218 31.97 9.33 6.09
C PRO A 218 31.66 7.83 6.10
N ARG A 219 32.60 7.02 5.61
CA ARG A 219 32.55 5.55 5.56
C ARG A 219 32.04 4.90 6.85
N GLY A 220 32.60 5.30 7.99
CA GLY A 220 32.23 4.73 9.31
C GLY A 220 30.76 4.94 9.71
N THR A 221 30.03 5.84 9.03
CA THR A 221 28.61 6.13 9.31
C THR A 221 27.69 5.79 8.14
N GLU A 222 28.23 5.35 7.00
CA GLU A 222 27.46 5.17 5.77
C GLU A 222 26.40 4.08 5.89
N LYS A 223 26.71 2.95 6.53
CA LYS A 223 25.73 1.86 6.76
C LYS A 223 24.47 2.36 7.45
N LYS A 224 24.62 3.04 8.59
CA LYS A 224 23.50 3.60 9.35
C LYS A 224 22.75 4.66 8.53
N TYR A 225 23.47 5.50 7.79
CA TYR A 225 22.87 6.50 6.92
C TYR A 225 22.06 5.86 5.79
N PHE A 226 22.56 4.78 5.20
CA PHE A 226 21.88 4.04 4.14
C PHE A 226 20.60 3.37 4.64
N GLU A 227 20.68 2.69 5.78
CA GLU A 227 19.53 2.03 6.42
C GLU A 227 18.43 3.01 6.82
N THR A 228 18.79 4.16 7.41
CA THR A 228 17.82 5.08 8.01
C THR A 228 17.32 6.18 7.08
N PHE A 229 18.14 6.63 6.13
CA PHE A 229 17.82 7.75 5.25
C PHE A 229 17.67 7.33 3.79
N VAL A 230 18.64 6.60 3.23
CA VAL A 230 18.68 6.31 1.79
C VAL A 230 17.58 5.33 1.37
N CYS A 231 17.31 4.30 2.17
CA CYS A 231 16.17 3.39 1.92
C CYS A 231 14.85 4.14 1.73
N GLY A 232 14.50 5.01 2.68
CA GLY A 232 13.26 5.81 2.60
C GLY A 232 13.28 6.85 1.48
N LEU A 233 14.46 7.30 1.06
CA LEU A 233 14.60 8.20 -0.09
C LEU A 233 14.34 7.46 -1.42
N ILE A 234 14.91 6.28 -1.61
CA ILE A 234 14.72 5.43 -2.81
C ILE A 234 13.26 4.94 -2.91
N GLU A 235 12.61 4.73 -1.76
CA GLU A 235 11.21 4.32 -1.72
C GLU A 235 10.30 5.38 -2.34
N LYS A 236 10.54 6.66 -2.00
CA LYS A 236 9.65 7.78 -2.34
C LYS A 236 10.04 8.56 -3.61
N TYR A 237 11.33 8.65 -3.92
CA TYR A 237 11.83 9.60 -4.93
C TYR A 237 12.70 8.94 -6.00
N HIS A 238 12.97 9.70 -7.06
CA HIS A 238 13.97 9.30 -8.05
C HIS A 238 15.38 9.49 -7.49
N VAL A 239 16.16 8.41 -7.56
CA VAL A 239 17.54 8.36 -7.07
C VAL A 239 18.45 7.88 -8.18
N TYR A 240 19.55 8.60 -8.38
CA TYR A 240 20.71 8.17 -9.14
C TYR A 240 21.82 7.80 -8.16
N ALA A 241 22.45 6.65 -8.36
CA ALA A 241 23.50 6.15 -7.49
C ALA A 241 24.72 5.75 -8.32
N GLU A 242 25.89 6.07 -7.77
CA GLU A 242 27.21 5.65 -8.24
C GLU A 242 27.97 5.09 -7.03
N GLY A 243 28.53 3.88 -7.16
CA GLY A 243 29.23 3.17 -6.09
C GLY A 243 28.34 2.30 -5.19
N PHE A 244 27.04 2.15 -5.51
CA PHE A 244 26.16 1.10 -4.99
C PHE A 244 25.03 0.80 -5.99
N ASP A 245 24.41 -0.37 -5.86
CA ASP A 245 23.38 -0.84 -6.79
C ASP A 245 21.96 -0.54 -6.30
N ILE A 246 21.07 -0.23 -7.24
CA ILE A 246 19.62 -0.19 -7.00
C ILE A 246 18.95 -1.17 -7.96
N LYS A 247 18.57 -2.34 -7.44
CA LYS A 247 17.87 -3.39 -8.21
C LYS A 247 16.37 -3.25 -8.03
N THR A 248 15.65 -2.98 -9.13
CA THR A 248 14.19 -2.81 -9.09
C THR A 248 13.47 -4.10 -9.47
N TYR A 249 12.57 -4.58 -8.60
CA TYR A 249 11.70 -5.73 -8.84
C TYR A 249 10.29 -5.22 -9.11
N GLN A 250 9.79 -5.43 -10.32
CA GLN A 250 8.47 -4.98 -10.77
C GLN A 250 7.94 -5.91 -11.89
N HIS A 251 6.61 -5.90 -12.10
CA HIS A 251 5.88 -6.59 -13.18
C HIS A 251 5.80 -8.13 -13.14
N GLU A 252 6.78 -8.82 -12.57
CA GLU A 252 6.78 -10.28 -12.46
C GLU A 252 6.52 -10.70 -11.01
N ALA A 253 5.23 -10.84 -10.67
CA ALA A 253 4.80 -11.29 -9.35
C ALA A 253 4.07 -12.63 -9.44
N THR A 254 4.35 -13.51 -8.49
CA THR A 254 3.71 -14.83 -8.39
C THR A 254 2.83 -14.86 -7.15
N PRO A 255 1.53 -15.15 -7.27
CA PRO A 255 0.66 -15.33 -6.11
C PRO A 255 0.92 -16.72 -5.52
N ILE A 256 1.02 -16.79 -4.19
CA ILE A 256 1.33 -18.00 -3.45
C ILE A 256 0.26 -18.23 -2.40
N ILE A 257 -0.31 -19.42 -2.39
CA ILE A 257 -1.14 -19.93 -1.30
C ILE A 257 -0.26 -20.76 -0.38
N LYS A 258 -0.01 -20.26 0.82
CA LYS A 258 0.66 -21.02 1.87
C LYS A 258 -0.37 -21.68 2.78
N LEU A 259 -0.32 -23.00 2.89
CA LEU A 259 -1.05 -23.74 3.91
C LEU A 259 -0.32 -23.61 5.26
N VAL A 260 -1.02 -23.11 6.28
CA VAL A 260 -0.51 -22.95 7.64
C VAL A 260 -1.37 -23.76 8.60
N HIS A 261 -0.73 -24.43 9.55
CA HIS A 261 -1.43 -25.21 10.56
C HIS A 261 -1.35 -24.52 11.93
N LEU A 262 -2.50 -24.19 12.50
CA LEU A 262 -2.63 -23.61 13.83
C LEU A 262 -3.35 -24.60 14.76
N ASN A 263 -3.27 -24.34 16.07
CA ASN A 263 -4.00 -25.14 17.07
C ASN A 263 -5.53 -25.13 16.85
N THR A 264 -6.03 -24.11 16.15
CA THR A 264 -7.45 -23.93 15.82
C THR A 264 -7.85 -24.56 14.49
N GLY A 265 -6.90 -25.17 13.75
CA GLY A 265 -7.13 -25.78 12.44
C GLY A 265 -6.19 -25.25 11.36
N SER A 266 -6.34 -25.78 10.16
CA SER A 266 -5.58 -25.36 8.98
C SER A 266 -6.19 -24.11 8.34
N GLN A 267 -5.34 -23.18 7.93
CA GLN A 267 -5.71 -21.91 7.29
C GLN A 267 -4.83 -21.68 6.06
N LEU A 268 -5.29 -20.85 5.12
CA LEU A 268 -4.49 -20.44 3.96
C LEU A 268 -3.98 -19.01 4.15
N GLN A 269 -2.78 -18.73 3.68
CA GLN A 269 -2.23 -17.39 3.59
C GLN A 269 -1.98 -17.04 2.13
N LEU A 270 -2.54 -15.92 1.68
CA LEU A 270 -2.21 -15.35 0.38
C LEU A 270 -0.97 -14.48 0.49
N LEU A 271 0.07 -14.88 -0.24
CA LEU A 271 1.36 -14.21 -0.32
C LEU A 271 1.64 -13.81 -1.77
N PHE A 272 2.46 -12.78 -1.96
CA PHE A 272 2.91 -12.32 -3.27
C PHE A 272 4.42 -12.28 -3.33
N GLN A 273 4.99 -13.04 -4.26
CA GLN A 273 6.42 -13.10 -4.48
C GLN A 273 6.83 -12.10 -5.57
N TYR A 274 7.74 -11.20 -5.24
CA TYR A 274 8.38 -10.26 -6.16
C TYR A 274 9.90 -10.51 -6.14
N GLY A 275 10.40 -11.26 -7.12
CA GLY A 275 11.76 -11.77 -7.08
C GLY A 275 12.01 -12.61 -5.81
N PRO A 276 13.06 -12.32 -5.00
CA PRO A 276 13.33 -13.08 -3.78
C PRO A 276 12.48 -12.64 -2.58
N TYR A 277 11.58 -11.67 -2.74
CA TYR A 277 10.83 -11.07 -1.64
C TYR A 277 9.39 -11.54 -1.61
N LEU A 278 8.94 -11.95 -0.43
CA LEU A 278 7.58 -12.41 -0.16
C LEU A 278 6.84 -11.37 0.68
N PHE A 279 5.60 -11.06 0.29
CA PHE A 279 4.73 -10.11 0.98
C PHE A 279 3.41 -10.77 1.31
N GLU A 280 2.89 -10.53 2.51
CA GLU A 280 1.52 -10.88 2.84
C GLU A 280 0.53 -9.98 2.09
N SER A 281 -0.65 -10.53 1.79
CA SER A 281 -1.74 -9.75 1.21
C SER A 281 -2.15 -8.57 2.12
N GLY A 282 -2.81 -7.56 1.56
CA GLY A 282 -3.37 -6.45 2.36
C GLY A 282 -2.38 -5.40 2.86
N GLY A 283 -1.07 -5.55 2.64
CA GLY A 283 -0.10 -4.49 2.95
C GLY A 283 -0.27 -3.25 2.06
N GLU A 284 -0.32 -2.05 2.64
CA GLU A 284 -0.58 -0.78 1.93
C GLU A 284 0.63 -0.25 1.14
N HIS A 285 1.85 -0.67 1.47
CA HIS A 285 3.07 -0.15 0.86
C HIS A 285 3.25 -0.67 -0.57
N ARG A 286 3.08 0.23 -1.54
CA ARG A 286 3.32 -0.01 -2.98
C ARG A 286 4.79 -0.18 -3.31
N VAL A 287 5.67 0.50 -2.58
CA VAL A 287 7.12 0.43 -2.79
C VAL A 287 7.75 0.09 -1.45
N THR A 288 8.73 -0.79 -1.46
CA THR A 288 9.54 -1.10 -0.29
C THR A 288 10.99 -1.21 -0.74
N VAL A 289 11.92 -0.75 0.09
CA VAL A 289 13.35 -0.86 -0.18
C VAL A 289 14.00 -1.69 0.92
N ARG A 290 14.70 -2.75 0.53
CA ARG A 290 15.56 -3.53 1.44
C ARG A 290 17.01 -3.35 1.05
N MET A 291 17.90 -3.26 2.03
CA MET A 291 19.33 -3.10 1.79
C MET A 291 20.05 -4.38 2.16
N THR A 292 20.97 -4.81 1.30
CA THR A 292 21.97 -5.83 1.59
C THR A 292 23.36 -5.24 1.41
N TYR A 293 24.34 -5.82 2.10
CA TYR A 293 25.74 -5.42 2.02
C TYR A 293 26.60 -6.66 1.89
N ASP A 294 27.39 -6.72 0.82
CA ASP A 294 28.40 -7.75 0.60
C ASP A 294 29.75 -7.22 1.09
N GLU A 295 30.27 -7.81 2.17
CA GLU A 295 31.54 -7.42 2.76
C GLU A 295 32.75 -7.78 1.88
N SER A 296 32.64 -8.81 1.04
CA SER A 296 33.75 -9.29 0.21
C SER A 296 33.98 -8.39 -1.01
N GLU A 297 32.90 -7.83 -1.56
CA GLU A 297 32.92 -6.93 -2.72
C GLU A 297 32.78 -5.44 -2.32
N ASP A 298 32.67 -5.15 -1.01
CA ASP A 298 32.36 -3.81 -0.48
C ASP A 298 31.17 -3.14 -1.19
N LEU A 299 30.11 -3.91 -1.45
CA LEU A 299 28.99 -3.50 -2.30
C LEU A 299 27.67 -3.47 -1.53
N TYR A 300 27.05 -2.28 -1.51
CA TYR A 300 25.66 -2.14 -1.08
C TYR A 300 24.71 -2.40 -2.25
N THR A 301 23.67 -3.19 -2.02
CA THR A 301 22.57 -3.36 -2.97
C THR A 301 21.26 -2.97 -2.31
N PHE A 302 20.58 -1.99 -2.90
CA PHE A 302 19.22 -1.60 -2.53
C PHE A 302 18.24 -2.29 -3.47
N HIS A 303 17.43 -3.16 -2.89
CA HIS A 303 16.39 -3.89 -3.58
C HIS A 303 15.09 -3.10 -3.47
N ARG A 304 14.72 -2.42 -4.56
CA ARG A 304 13.50 -1.63 -4.66
C ARG A 304 12.37 -2.50 -5.21
N ILE A 305 11.46 -2.94 -4.35
CA ILE A 305 10.31 -3.74 -4.73
C ILE A 305 9.13 -2.81 -5.01
N LYS A 306 8.55 -2.90 -6.22
CA LYS A 306 7.33 -2.19 -6.59
C LYS A 306 6.19 -3.17 -6.77
N ARG A 307 5.25 -3.15 -5.84
CA ARG A 307 4.07 -4.00 -5.78
C ARG A 307 2.94 -3.43 -6.62
N SER A 308 2.23 -4.30 -7.32
CA SER A 308 1.01 -3.97 -8.04
C SER A 308 -0.19 -4.31 -7.18
N LEU A 309 -0.57 -3.41 -6.27
CA LEU A 309 -1.71 -3.64 -5.37
C LEU A 309 -3.02 -3.94 -6.12
N ILE A 310 -3.22 -3.32 -7.28
CA ILE A 310 -4.39 -3.58 -8.13
C ILE A 310 -4.40 -5.03 -8.65
N TRP A 311 -3.23 -5.57 -9.01
CA TRP A 311 -3.13 -6.97 -9.43
C TRP A 311 -3.30 -7.92 -8.24
N GLU A 312 -2.71 -7.60 -7.10
CA GLU A 312 -2.86 -8.36 -5.86
C GLU A 312 -4.34 -8.44 -5.42
N GLU A 313 -5.07 -7.33 -5.49
CA GLU A 313 -6.52 -7.26 -5.23
C GLU A 313 -7.32 -8.16 -6.18
N LYS A 314 -6.93 -8.24 -7.46
CA LYS A 314 -7.58 -9.15 -8.42
C LYS A 314 -7.33 -10.62 -8.08
N GLN A 315 -6.13 -10.98 -7.61
CA GLN A 315 -5.83 -12.34 -7.16
C GLN A 315 -6.66 -12.70 -5.94
N PHE A 316 -6.77 -11.77 -4.98
CA PHE A 316 -7.64 -11.96 -3.83
C PHE A 316 -9.12 -12.12 -4.22
N ALA A 317 -9.63 -11.28 -5.12
CA ALA A 317 -11.01 -11.37 -5.60
C ALA A 317 -11.29 -12.69 -6.37
N LEU A 318 -10.28 -13.32 -6.97
CA LEU A 318 -10.43 -14.65 -7.54
C LEU A 318 -10.67 -15.70 -6.45
N LEU A 319 -9.88 -15.67 -5.37
CA LEU A 319 -10.05 -16.58 -4.23
C LEU A 319 -11.40 -16.40 -3.55
N GLU A 320 -11.89 -15.17 -3.43
CA GLU A 320 -13.25 -14.90 -2.91
C GLU A 320 -14.33 -15.56 -3.77
N LYS A 321 -14.19 -15.51 -5.09
CA LYS A 321 -15.11 -16.19 -6.02
C LYS A 321 -15.05 -17.71 -5.91
N LEU A 322 -13.90 -18.26 -5.51
CA LEU A 322 -13.73 -19.68 -5.23
C LEU A 322 -14.20 -20.08 -3.82
N GLY A 323 -14.80 -19.15 -3.07
CA GLY A 323 -15.38 -19.44 -1.76
C GLY A 323 -14.41 -19.28 -0.58
N LEU A 324 -13.27 -18.62 -0.73
CA LEU A 324 -12.46 -18.23 0.42
C LEU A 324 -12.90 -16.88 0.99
N GLU A 325 -12.85 -16.75 2.31
CA GLU A 325 -13.05 -15.49 3.01
C GLU A 325 -11.95 -15.22 4.02
N LYS A 326 -11.77 -13.95 4.37
CA LYS A 326 -10.82 -13.55 5.41
C LYS A 326 -11.41 -13.84 6.79
N ILE A 327 -10.58 -14.41 7.67
CA ILE A 327 -10.96 -14.66 9.07
C ILE A 327 -11.21 -13.33 9.80
N ASP A 328 -10.37 -12.33 9.54
CA ASP A 328 -10.60 -10.98 10.02
C ASP A 328 -9.98 -9.93 9.08
N LYS A 329 -10.19 -8.65 9.44
CA LYS A 329 -9.70 -7.52 8.64
C LYS A 329 -8.19 -7.25 8.83
N LEU A 330 -7.56 -7.86 9.82
CA LEU A 330 -6.19 -7.55 10.26
C LEU A 330 -5.16 -8.57 9.76
N PHE A 331 -5.55 -9.83 9.59
CA PHE A 331 -4.71 -10.91 9.12
C PHE A 331 -5.06 -11.31 7.68
N SER A 332 -4.05 -11.78 6.97
CA SER A 332 -4.16 -12.32 5.61
C SER A 332 -4.59 -13.78 5.56
N ASN A 333 -5.11 -14.32 6.67
CA ASN A 333 -5.51 -15.71 6.77
C ASN A 333 -6.90 -15.89 6.16
N LEU A 334 -7.04 -16.94 5.35
CA LEU A 334 -8.22 -17.29 4.58
C LEU A 334 -8.74 -18.66 5.01
N ILE A 335 -10.06 -18.80 5.04
CA ILE A 335 -10.78 -20.04 5.27
C ILE A 335 -11.89 -20.20 4.23
N PRO A 336 -12.32 -21.44 3.92
CA PRO A 336 -13.51 -21.68 3.13
C PRO A 336 -14.75 -21.06 3.80
N ASN A 337 -15.64 -20.47 3.00
CA ASN A 337 -16.88 -19.90 3.48
C ASN A 337 -17.91 -21.00 3.74
N GLU A 338 -18.56 -20.96 4.91
CA GLU A 338 -19.54 -22.00 5.29
C GLU A 338 -20.84 -21.94 4.45
N HIS A 339 -21.04 -20.85 3.70
CA HIS A 339 -22.27 -20.58 2.95
C HIS A 339 -22.41 -21.33 1.62
N ASN A 340 -21.34 -21.90 1.06
CA ASN A 340 -21.35 -22.57 -0.25
C ASN A 340 -21.43 -24.11 -0.18
N GLY A 341 -22.09 -24.67 0.84
CA GLY A 341 -22.66 -26.02 0.75
C GLY A 341 -21.69 -27.21 0.92
N GLY A 342 -20.86 -27.20 1.97
CA GLY A 342 -20.30 -28.45 2.52
C GLY A 342 -18.83 -28.43 2.92
N GLU A 343 -18.06 -27.43 2.49
CA GLU A 343 -16.60 -27.43 2.70
C GLU A 343 -16.22 -26.80 4.04
N THR A 344 -16.21 -27.60 5.11
CA THR A 344 -15.76 -27.15 6.44
C THR A 344 -14.24 -27.18 6.62
N ASN A 345 -13.50 -27.76 5.67
CA ASN A 345 -12.07 -28.04 5.82
C ASN A 345 -11.21 -27.39 4.72
N THR A 346 -10.31 -26.52 5.15
CA THR A 346 -9.31 -25.82 4.32
C THR A 346 -8.48 -26.74 3.41
N LEU A 347 -8.14 -27.95 3.87
CA LEU A 347 -7.36 -28.91 3.08
C LEU A 347 -8.17 -29.52 1.94
N GLU A 348 -9.45 -29.78 2.19
CA GLU A 348 -10.36 -30.34 1.18
C GLU A 348 -10.61 -29.31 0.08
N TRP A 349 -10.88 -28.06 0.46
CA TRP A 349 -10.97 -26.94 -0.48
C TRP A 349 -9.70 -26.84 -1.34
N LEU A 350 -8.52 -26.89 -0.72
CA LEU A 350 -7.24 -26.75 -1.42
C LEU A 350 -7.01 -27.90 -2.41
N SER A 351 -7.37 -29.13 -2.05
CA SER A 351 -7.30 -30.31 -2.93
C SER A 351 -8.26 -30.17 -4.13
N ARG A 352 -9.50 -29.73 -3.89
CA ARG A 352 -10.53 -29.56 -4.94
C ARG A 352 -10.15 -28.46 -5.95
N HIS A 353 -9.61 -27.34 -5.48
CA HIS A 353 -9.30 -26.17 -6.31
C HIS A 353 -7.86 -26.11 -6.84
N GLN A 354 -7.00 -27.08 -6.52
CA GLN A 354 -5.57 -27.04 -6.86
C GLN A 354 -5.29 -26.83 -8.36
N GLU A 355 -5.97 -27.57 -9.23
CA GLU A 355 -5.76 -27.47 -10.69
C GLU A 355 -6.11 -26.07 -11.19
N GLN A 356 -7.26 -25.54 -10.75
CA GLN A 356 -7.71 -24.20 -11.10
C GLN A 356 -6.78 -23.10 -10.56
N LEU A 357 -6.21 -23.30 -9.37
CA LEU A 357 -5.20 -22.39 -8.79
C LEU A 357 -3.92 -22.38 -9.64
N LEU A 358 -3.41 -23.56 -10.02
CA LEU A 358 -2.23 -23.68 -10.87
C LEU A 358 -2.44 -23.06 -12.25
N GLU A 359 -3.59 -23.29 -12.88
CA GLU A 359 -3.98 -22.69 -14.16
C GLU A 359 -4.09 -21.16 -14.06
N SER A 360 -4.52 -20.65 -12.91
CA SER A 360 -4.60 -19.22 -12.61
C SER A 360 -3.26 -18.59 -12.21
N GLY A 361 -2.18 -19.38 -12.19
CA GLY A 361 -0.82 -18.92 -11.90
C GLY A 361 -0.43 -18.93 -10.41
N PHE A 362 -1.26 -19.48 -9.52
CA PHE A 362 -0.92 -19.62 -8.11
C PHE A 362 0.07 -20.76 -7.88
N GLN A 363 1.01 -20.53 -6.97
CA GLN A 363 1.82 -21.61 -6.39
C GLN A 363 1.24 -22.00 -5.03
N VAL A 364 1.19 -23.29 -4.74
CA VAL A 364 0.74 -23.81 -3.45
C VAL A 364 1.96 -24.33 -2.69
N ILE A 365 2.19 -23.80 -1.49
CA ILE A 365 3.28 -24.22 -0.61
C ILE A 365 2.73 -24.63 0.75
N GLN A 366 3.49 -25.49 1.44
CA GLN A 366 3.18 -25.94 2.80
C GLN A 366 4.33 -25.56 3.73
N GLU A 367 4.05 -25.42 5.02
CA GLU A 367 5.06 -25.15 6.03
C GLU A 367 5.98 -26.37 6.25
N GLU A 368 7.30 -26.19 6.14
CA GLU A 368 8.28 -27.30 6.15
C GLU A 368 8.37 -28.05 7.49
N SER A 369 8.05 -27.40 8.61
CA SER A 369 8.10 -28.00 9.95
C SER A 369 6.80 -28.70 10.37
N ALA A 370 5.78 -28.67 9.53
CA ALA A 370 4.47 -29.24 9.81
C ALA A 370 4.31 -30.65 9.20
N LYS A 371 3.22 -31.33 9.59
CA LYS A 371 2.71 -32.51 8.88
C LYS A 371 2.55 -32.16 7.39
N ARG A 372 3.16 -32.93 6.50
CA ARG A 372 3.05 -32.74 5.05
C ARG A 372 1.77 -33.39 4.54
N TYR A 373 0.83 -32.58 4.04
CA TYR A 373 -0.43 -33.07 3.51
C TYR A 373 -0.31 -33.36 2.02
N PHE A 374 -1.01 -34.40 1.58
CA PHE A 374 -1.22 -34.65 0.17
C PHE A 374 -2.25 -33.65 -0.36
N ILE A 375 -1.85 -32.87 -1.37
CA ILE A 375 -2.70 -31.91 -2.08
C ILE A 375 -2.79 -32.42 -3.53
N GLY A 376 -3.92 -33.02 -3.86
CA GLY A 376 -4.17 -33.65 -5.16
C GLY A 376 -5.60 -34.16 -5.25
N LYS A 377 -6.02 -34.55 -6.46
CA LYS A 377 -7.36 -35.13 -6.69
C LYS A 377 -7.51 -36.46 -5.95
N THR A 378 -8.67 -36.64 -5.33
CA THR A 378 -9.09 -37.86 -4.66
C THR A 378 -10.30 -38.44 -5.37
N VAL A 379 -10.26 -39.73 -5.69
CA VAL A 379 -11.32 -40.42 -6.43
C VAL A 379 -11.57 -41.76 -5.77
N LEU A 380 -12.84 -42.19 -5.73
CA LEU A 380 -13.22 -43.52 -5.27
C LEU A 380 -13.81 -44.30 -6.44
N ASP A 381 -13.17 -45.41 -6.79
CA ASP A 381 -13.66 -46.35 -7.80
C ASP A 381 -14.31 -47.54 -7.09
N ILE A 382 -15.58 -47.82 -7.39
CA ILE A 382 -16.34 -48.93 -6.82
C ILE A 382 -16.82 -49.86 -7.94
N ALA A 383 -16.42 -51.13 -7.85
CA ALA A 383 -16.91 -52.21 -8.68
C ALA A 383 -17.67 -53.23 -7.82
N VAL A 384 -18.80 -53.71 -8.32
CA VAL A 384 -19.64 -54.68 -7.60
C VAL A 384 -19.75 -55.95 -8.43
N GLU A 385 -19.37 -57.08 -7.82
CA GLU A 385 -19.52 -58.42 -8.38
C GLU A 385 -20.67 -59.14 -7.65
N GLU A 386 -21.66 -59.60 -8.40
CA GLU A 386 -22.80 -60.36 -7.86
C GLU A 386 -22.46 -61.86 -7.81
N ASP A 387 -22.61 -62.48 -6.62
CA ASP A 387 -22.55 -63.94 -6.40
C ASP A 387 -23.89 -64.44 -5.81
N ASN A 388 -24.08 -65.76 -5.70
CA ASN A 388 -25.40 -66.37 -5.46
C ASN A 388 -26.10 -65.89 -4.17
N ASP A 389 -25.37 -65.59 -3.10
CA ASP A 389 -25.95 -65.16 -1.80
C ASP A 389 -25.49 -63.78 -1.29
N TRP A 390 -24.54 -63.12 -1.97
CA TRP A 390 -23.89 -61.89 -1.50
C TRP A 390 -23.32 -61.05 -2.67
N PHE A 391 -23.13 -59.76 -2.41
CA PHE A 391 -22.43 -58.83 -3.30
C PHE A 391 -21.01 -58.60 -2.78
N ASP A 392 -20.01 -58.80 -3.65
CA ASP A 392 -18.61 -58.46 -3.37
C ASP A 392 -18.32 -57.05 -3.87
N VAL A 393 -18.00 -56.12 -2.96
CA VAL A 393 -17.75 -54.72 -3.28
C VAL A 393 -16.24 -54.47 -3.31
N LYS A 394 -15.68 -54.37 -4.52
CA LYS A 394 -14.28 -53.99 -4.73
C LYS A 394 -14.21 -52.48 -4.88
N ALA A 395 -13.83 -51.81 -3.80
CA ALA A 395 -13.65 -50.37 -3.76
C ALA A 395 -12.17 -50.01 -3.58
N VAL A 396 -11.69 -49.07 -4.40
CA VAL A 396 -10.31 -48.56 -4.38
C VAL A 396 -10.34 -47.03 -4.33
N ALA A 397 -9.79 -46.46 -3.26
CA ALA A 397 -9.58 -45.02 -3.13
C ALA A 397 -8.25 -44.63 -3.78
N ARG A 398 -8.28 -43.70 -4.71
CA ARG A 398 -7.11 -43.13 -5.38
C ARG A 398 -6.81 -41.75 -4.82
N PHE A 399 -5.60 -41.59 -4.28
CA PHE A 399 -5.03 -40.32 -3.84
C PHE A 399 -3.87 -39.99 -4.77
N GLY A 400 -4.14 -39.29 -5.88
CA GLY A 400 -3.15 -39.09 -6.94
C GLY A 400 -2.62 -40.44 -7.46
N PRO A 401 -1.31 -40.75 -7.35
CA PRO A 401 -0.75 -42.01 -7.81
C PRO A 401 -0.95 -43.20 -6.84
N TYR A 402 -1.47 -42.95 -5.62
CA TYR A 402 -1.61 -43.98 -4.60
C TYR A 402 -2.99 -44.64 -4.66
N GLU A 403 -3.01 -45.95 -4.91
CA GLU A 403 -4.22 -46.77 -4.86
C GLU A 403 -4.33 -47.48 -3.50
N ILE A 404 -5.34 -47.12 -2.72
CA ILE A 404 -5.58 -47.65 -1.38
C ILE A 404 -6.87 -48.47 -1.41
N PRO A 405 -6.82 -49.78 -1.09
CA PRO A 405 -8.03 -50.57 -0.91
C PRO A 405 -8.96 -49.91 0.11
N PHE A 406 -10.20 -49.62 -0.26
CA PHE A 406 -11.11 -48.81 0.55
C PHE A 406 -11.38 -49.41 1.93
N ILE A 407 -11.25 -50.73 2.06
CA ILE A 407 -11.32 -51.45 3.34
C ILE A 407 -10.29 -50.95 4.37
N GLN A 408 -9.12 -50.46 3.93
CA GLN A 408 -8.11 -49.91 4.84
C GLN A 408 -8.58 -48.62 5.52
N LEU A 409 -9.51 -47.88 4.89
CA LEU A 409 -10.12 -46.68 5.45
C LEU A 409 -11.26 -46.99 6.43
N ARG A 410 -11.58 -48.27 6.71
CA ARG A 410 -12.67 -48.67 7.61
C ARG A 410 -12.57 -47.99 8.99
N ASN A 411 -11.40 -48.06 9.61
CA ASN A 411 -11.20 -47.47 10.95
C ASN A 411 -11.33 -45.95 10.91
N ASN A 412 -10.84 -45.33 9.84
CA ASN A 412 -10.97 -43.90 9.64
C ASN A 412 -12.44 -43.49 9.53
N ILE A 413 -13.18 -44.14 8.63
CA ILE A 413 -14.59 -43.82 8.35
C ILE A 413 -15.49 -44.09 9.56
N LEU A 414 -15.32 -45.24 10.24
CA LEU A 414 -16.16 -45.59 11.40
C LEU A 414 -15.90 -44.72 12.64
N ASN A 415 -14.67 -44.24 12.83
CA ASN A 415 -14.31 -43.39 13.98
C ASN A 415 -14.26 -41.90 13.63
N ASN A 416 -14.70 -41.52 12.43
CA ASN A 416 -14.68 -40.15 11.94
C ASN A 416 -13.27 -39.49 11.98
N ILE A 417 -12.23 -40.28 11.68
CA ILE A 417 -10.83 -39.82 11.60
C ILE A 417 -10.52 -39.48 10.14
N ARG A 418 -10.41 -38.18 9.83
CA ARG A 418 -10.22 -37.68 8.45
C ARG A 418 -8.80 -37.84 7.90
N GLU A 419 -7.79 -37.92 8.76
CA GLU A 419 -6.38 -38.04 8.35
C GLU A 419 -6.00 -39.50 8.07
N PHE A 420 -5.46 -39.77 6.88
CA PHE A 420 -4.89 -41.07 6.51
C PHE A 420 -3.46 -40.91 6.03
N VAL A 421 -2.53 -41.71 6.56
CA VAL A 421 -1.11 -41.66 6.18
C VAL A 421 -0.91 -42.50 4.92
N LEU A 422 -0.46 -41.86 3.85
CA LEU A 422 -0.13 -42.50 2.57
C LEU A 422 1.20 -43.27 2.66
N PRO A 423 1.47 -44.19 1.71
CA PRO A 423 2.71 -44.98 1.70
C PRO A 423 4.01 -44.17 1.66
N ASN A 424 3.96 -42.93 1.15
CA ASN A 424 5.10 -42.00 1.11
C ASN A 424 5.29 -41.20 2.40
N GLY A 425 4.40 -41.35 3.39
CA GLY A 425 4.40 -40.62 4.65
C GLY A 425 3.62 -39.29 4.61
N GLU A 426 3.07 -38.88 3.47
CA GLU A 426 2.18 -37.71 3.40
C GLU A 426 0.80 -38.05 3.99
N ILE A 427 0.10 -37.03 4.48
CA ILE A 427 -1.23 -37.20 5.08
C ILE A 427 -2.30 -36.80 4.07
N ALA A 428 -3.10 -37.77 3.62
CA ALA A 428 -4.29 -37.50 2.84
C ALA A 428 -5.48 -37.17 3.76
N ILE A 429 -6.33 -36.25 3.31
CA ILE A 429 -7.62 -35.99 3.93
C ILE A 429 -8.69 -36.77 3.15
N ILE A 430 -9.42 -37.61 3.87
CA ILE A 430 -10.54 -38.36 3.31
C ILE A 430 -11.72 -37.38 3.11
N PRO A 431 -12.35 -37.33 1.92
CA PRO A 431 -13.50 -36.45 1.65
C PRO A 431 -14.66 -36.72 2.60
N GLU A 432 -15.32 -35.65 3.08
CA GLU A 432 -16.46 -35.75 4.01
C GLU A 432 -17.63 -36.56 3.43
N GLU A 433 -17.84 -36.44 2.12
CA GLU A 433 -18.84 -37.21 1.37
C GLU A 433 -18.65 -38.72 1.56
N TRP A 434 -17.42 -39.21 1.69
CA TRP A 434 -17.17 -40.64 1.85
C TRP A 434 -17.59 -41.16 3.22
N PHE A 435 -17.51 -40.31 4.26
CA PHE A 435 -18.03 -40.67 5.58
C PHE A 435 -19.55 -40.79 5.53
N ALA A 436 -20.22 -39.80 4.95
CA ALA A 436 -21.68 -39.79 4.85
C ALA A 436 -22.22 -40.94 3.98
N GLN A 437 -21.62 -41.15 2.80
CA GLN A 437 -22.14 -42.10 1.79
C GLN A 437 -21.78 -43.55 2.12
N TYR A 438 -20.58 -43.81 2.67
CA TYR A 438 -20.05 -45.17 2.74
C TYR A 438 -19.94 -45.73 4.16
N GLN A 439 -20.27 -44.97 5.20
CA GLN A 439 -20.28 -45.50 6.57
C GLN A 439 -21.21 -46.73 6.69
N HIS A 440 -22.36 -46.71 6.00
CA HIS A 440 -23.30 -47.83 5.98
C HIS A 440 -22.69 -49.10 5.35
N LEU A 441 -21.86 -48.98 4.31
CA LEU A 441 -21.15 -50.13 3.71
C LEU A 441 -20.34 -50.90 4.76
N PHE A 442 -19.67 -50.20 5.67
CA PHE A 442 -18.86 -50.82 6.71
C PHE A 442 -19.68 -51.41 7.85
N HIS A 443 -20.87 -50.88 8.15
CA HIS A 443 -21.75 -51.45 9.17
C HIS A 443 -22.41 -52.76 8.72
N PHE A 444 -22.76 -52.87 7.44
CA PHE A 444 -23.44 -54.04 6.89
C PHE A 444 -22.50 -55.09 6.28
N SER A 445 -21.18 -54.85 6.27
CA SER A 445 -20.20 -55.84 5.82
C SER A 445 -20.22 -57.06 6.74
N SER A 446 -20.39 -58.27 6.20
CA SER A 446 -20.41 -59.51 7.00
C SER A 446 -19.06 -59.88 7.63
N THR A 447 -17.95 -59.28 7.15
CA THR A 447 -16.58 -59.55 7.61
C THR A 447 -15.78 -58.27 7.85
N LYS A 448 -14.82 -58.30 8.78
CA LYS A 448 -13.96 -57.14 9.08
C LYS A 448 -12.97 -56.79 7.96
N ASN A 449 -12.54 -57.78 7.18
CA ASN A 449 -11.44 -57.66 6.21
C ASN A 449 -11.90 -57.63 4.75
N GLU A 450 -13.19 -57.85 4.48
CA GLU A 450 -13.76 -57.89 3.13
C GLU A 450 -15.12 -57.18 3.12
N LEU A 451 -15.39 -56.39 2.07
CA LEU A 451 -16.65 -55.67 1.89
C LEU A 451 -17.69 -56.58 1.21
N LYS A 452 -18.30 -57.46 2.01
CA LYS A 452 -19.34 -58.39 1.55
C LYS A 452 -20.71 -57.99 2.09
N LEU A 453 -21.65 -57.68 1.20
CA LEU A 453 -23.02 -57.29 1.56
C LEU A 453 -23.99 -58.43 1.26
N ASN A 454 -24.91 -58.70 2.19
CA ASN A 454 -26.00 -59.64 1.94
C ASN A 454 -27.02 -59.04 0.96
N LYS A 455 -27.63 -59.85 0.08
CA LYS A 455 -28.64 -59.42 -0.90
C LYS A 455 -29.85 -58.71 -0.29
N VAL A 456 -30.14 -58.91 1.00
CA VAL A 456 -31.20 -58.19 1.74
C VAL A 456 -30.92 -56.68 1.86
N HIS A 457 -29.65 -56.24 1.74
CA HIS A 457 -29.23 -54.84 1.81
C HIS A 457 -29.04 -54.18 0.44
N ILE A 458 -29.72 -54.67 -0.61
CA ILE A 458 -29.61 -54.15 -1.99
C ILE A 458 -29.92 -52.65 -2.12
N GLY A 459 -30.76 -52.11 -1.21
CA GLY A 459 -31.05 -50.67 -1.15
C GLY A 459 -29.80 -49.80 -0.95
N VAL A 460 -28.82 -50.30 -0.18
CA VAL A 460 -27.54 -49.60 0.07
C VAL A 460 -26.73 -49.48 -1.23
N LEU A 461 -26.82 -50.46 -2.14
CA LEU A 461 -26.13 -50.43 -3.43
C LEU A 461 -26.80 -49.47 -4.42
N ASN A 462 -28.12 -49.30 -4.35
CA ASN A 462 -28.85 -48.34 -5.17
C ASN A 462 -28.49 -46.90 -4.77
N ASP A 463 -28.41 -46.59 -3.47
CA ASP A 463 -28.00 -45.27 -2.98
C ASP A 463 -26.58 -44.89 -3.43
N ILE A 464 -25.67 -45.87 -3.53
CA ILE A 464 -24.30 -45.66 -4.02
C ILE A 464 -24.28 -45.41 -5.54
N SER A 465 -25.18 -46.06 -6.28
CA SER A 465 -25.26 -45.95 -7.74
C SER A 465 -25.72 -44.58 -8.22
N GLU A 466 -26.45 -43.83 -7.39
CA GLU A 466 -26.90 -42.47 -7.70
C GLU A 466 -25.78 -41.43 -7.62
N HIS A 467 -24.70 -41.73 -6.89
CA HIS A 467 -23.63 -40.78 -6.57
C HIS A 467 -22.24 -41.16 -7.12
N THR A 468 -22.07 -42.38 -7.63
CA THR A 468 -20.79 -42.88 -8.16
C THR A 468 -20.98 -43.71 -9.43
N SER A 469 -20.05 -43.61 -10.39
CA SER A 469 -20.03 -44.49 -11.56
C SER A 469 -19.74 -45.93 -11.16
N LEU A 470 -20.79 -46.71 -10.91
CA LEU A 470 -20.70 -48.14 -10.59
C LEU A 470 -20.55 -48.98 -11.85
N THR A 471 -19.59 -49.89 -11.84
CA THR A 471 -19.49 -50.96 -12.85
C THR A 471 -20.04 -52.26 -12.27
N PHE A 472 -21.19 -52.72 -12.78
CA PHE A 472 -21.78 -54.02 -12.42
C PHE A 472 -21.28 -55.11 -13.36
N THR A 473 -20.74 -56.19 -12.80
CA THR A 473 -20.34 -57.37 -13.58
C THR A 473 -21.13 -58.58 -13.11
N ARG A 474 -22.04 -59.08 -13.96
CA ARG A 474 -22.90 -60.23 -13.65
C ARG A 474 -22.25 -61.52 -14.15
N LYS A 475 -22.02 -62.49 -13.27
CA LYS A 475 -21.67 -63.86 -13.70
C LYS A 475 -22.91 -64.49 -14.33
N LEU A 476 -22.92 -64.61 -15.65
CA LEU A 476 -23.86 -65.49 -16.35
C LEU A 476 -23.49 -66.95 -16.03
N GLU A 477 -24.24 -67.58 -15.13
CA GLU A 477 -24.25 -69.04 -15.00
C GLU A 477 -24.80 -69.62 -16.31
N LYS A 478 -23.92 -70.24 -17.11
CA LYS A 478 -24.35 -71.21 -18.12
C LYS A 478 -24.71 -72.51 -17.39
N THR A 479 -26.00 -72.75 -17.19
CA THR A 479 -26.52 -74.08 -16.92
C THR A 479 -26.99 -74.69 -18.26
N CYS A 480 -26.30 -75.77 -18.66
CA CYS A 480 -26.51 -76.64 -19.83
C CYS A 480 -26.24 -76.07 -21.23
#